data_AF-A0A4P6U355-F1
#
_entry.id   AF-A0A4P6U355-F1
#
_cell.length_a   1.000
_cell.length_b   1.000
_cell.length_c   1.000
_cell.angle_alpha   90.00
_cell.angle_beta   90.00
_cell.angle_gamma   90.00
#
_symmetry.space_group_name_H-M   'P 1'
#
loop_
_entity.id
_entity.type
_entity.pdbx_description
1 polymer ?
#
loop_
_entity_poly.entity_id
_entity_poly.type
_entity_poly.pdbx_seq_one_letter_code
_entity_poly.pdbx_strand_id
1 'polypeptide(L)'
;MAVMTHARIDTVDYRDLPTDIQDTFDELMEQADEAGTNDHFLTLMARAAATIGMTLPPSGDIRRCACSCVCGLVFDAEHPDAHVIEWTGGYNLGRVQCPTCADHHRETA
;
A
#
# COMPACT_ATOMS: atom_id res chain seq x y z
N MET A 1 -27.10 -10.97 -15.69
CA MET A 1 -25.64 -11.20 -15.63
C MET A 1 -25.04 -9.98 -14.96
N ALA A 2 -24.54 -10.14 -13.73
CA ALA A 2 -23.93 -9.02 -13.00
C ALA A 2 -22.56 -8.74 -13.63
N VAL A 3 -22.43 -7.57 -14.27
CA VAL A 3 -21.11 -7.01 -14.58
C VAL A 3 -20.56 -6.54 -13.24
N MET A 4 -19.72 -7.37 -12.62
CA MET A 4 -18.86 -6.88 -11.55
C MET A 4 -17.85 -5.97 -12.20
N THR A 5 -18.20 -4.69 -12.31
CA THR A 5 -17.23 -3.63 -12.56
C THR A 5 -16.31 -3.63 -11.35
N HIS A 6 -15.27 -4.47 -11.37
CA HIS A 6 -14.12 -4.25 -10.51
C HIS A 6 -13.64 -2.85 -10.86
N ALA A 7 -13.80 -1.91 -9.93
CA ALA A 7 -13.06 -0.66 -9.98
C ALA A 7 -11.63 -1.06 -10.29
N ARG A 8 -11.05 -0.50 -11.37
CA ARG A 8 -9.62 -0.71 -11.64
C ARG A 8 -8.92 -0.11 -10.44
N ILE A 9 -8.49 -0.97 -9.52
CA ILE A 9 -7.58 -0.58 -8.46
C ILE A 9 -6.26 -0.45 -9.20
N ASP A 10 -5.88 0.80 -9.48
CA ASP A 10 -4.62 1.10 -10.13
C ASP A 10 -3.50 0.62 -9.19
N THR A 11 -2.75 -0.40 -9.60
CA THR A 11 -1.56 -0.84 -8.88
C THR A 11 -0.33 -0.29 -9.57
N VAL A 12 0.67 0.09 -8.79
CA VAL A 12 1.96 0.58 -9.31
C VAL A 12 3.07 -0.38 -8.87
N ASP A 13 4.00 -0.70 -9.77
CA ASP A 13 5.22 -1.38 -9.37
C ASP A 13 6.25 -0.34 -8.93
N TYR A 14 6.53 -0.30 -7.62
CA TYR A 14 7.50 0.61 -7.01
C TYR A 14 8.88 0.54 -7.68
N ARG A 15 9.26 -0.64 -8.20
CA ARG A 15 10.58 -0.88 -8.80
C ARG A 15 10.75 -0.21 -10.16
N ASP A 16 9.64 0.12 -10.81
CA ASP A 16 9.65 0.82 -12.11
C ASP A 16 9.75 2.35 -11.93
N LEU A 17 9.66 2.84 -10.69
CA LEU A 17 9.76 4.27 -10.38
C LEU A 17 11.22 4.75 -10.42
N PRO A 18 11.47 6.00 -10.83
CA PRO A 18 12.77 6.66 -10.63
C PRO A 18 13.18 6.67 -9.14
N THR A 19 14.48 6.61 -8.86
CA THR A 19 15.00 6.53 -7.48
C THR A 19 14.57 7.72 -6.61
N ASP A 20 14.53 8.93 -7.16
CA ASP A 20 14.05 10.12 -6.44
C ASP A 20 12.56 10.03 -6.06
N ILE A 21 11.76 9.37 -6.89
CA ILE A 21 10.34 9.09 -6.61
C ILE A 21 10.20 7.98 -5.56
N GLN A 22 11.05 6.96 -5.63
CA GLN A 22 11.14 5.89 -4.63
C GLN A 22 11.48 6.45 -3.24
N ASP A 23 12.51 7.31 -3.15
CA ASP A 23 12.94 7.95 -1.90
C ASP A 23 11.82 8.83 -1.34
N THR A 24 11.19 9.66 -2.18
CA THR A 24 10.08 10.53 -1.75
C THR A 24 8.87 9.72 -1.27
N PHE A 25 8.57 8.60 -1.93
CA PHE A 25 7.51 7.70 -1.48
C PHE A 25 7.84 7.09 -0.12
N ASP A 26 9.04 6.56 0.06
CA ASP A 26 9.47 5.93 1.31
C ASP A 26 9.43 6.96 2.48
N GLU A 27 9.90 8.19 2.27
CA GLU A 27 9.81 9.27 3.27
C GLU A 27 8.35 9.61 3.66
N LEU A 28 7.42 9.58 2.71
CA LEU A 28 6.00 9.82 2.99
C LEU A 28 5.37 8.65 3.76
N MET A 29 5.77 7.41 3.47
CA MET A 29 5.31 6.23 4.19
C MET A 29 5.85 6.19 5.62
N GLU A 30 7.11 6.57 5.84
CA GLU A 30 7.69 6.73 7.18
C GLU A 30 6.95 7.79 7.99
N GLN A 31 6.67 8.96 7.40
CA GLN A 31 5.87 9.99 8.07
C GLN A 31 4.43 9.52 8.37
N ALA A 32 3.86 8.68 7.51
CA ALA A 32 2.51 8.16 7.71
C ALA A 32 2.46 7.13 8.85
N ASP A 33 3.50 6.29 8.99
CA ASP A 33 3.67 5.37 10.12
C ASP A 33 3.67 6.11 11.47
N GLU A 34 4.27 7.30 11.51
CA GLU A 34 4.36 8.14 12.71
C GLU A 34 3.20 9.14 12.85
N ALA A 35 2.21 9.14 11.96
CA ALA A 35 1.18 10.16 11.93
C ALA A 35 0.35 10.15 13.23
N GLY A 36 0.29 11.24 13.98
CA GLY A 36 -0.47 11.29 15.23
C GLY A 36 -1.99 11.43 15.09
N THR A 37 -2.51 11.61 13.87
CA THR A 37 -3.95 11.81 13.59
C THR A 37 -4.35 11.20 12.25
N ASN A 38 -5.64 10.84 12.13
CA ASN A 38 -6.20 10.26 10.90
C ASN A 38 -6.13 11.22 9.70
N ASP A 39 -6.43 12.51 9.92
CA ASP A 39 -6.38 13.50 8.82
C ASP A 39 -4.96 13.70 8.29
N HIS A 40 -3.96 13.63 9.18
CA HIS A 40 -2.56 13.72 8.79
C HIS A 40 -2.14 12.46 8.00
N PHE A 41 -2.51 11.29 8.49
CA PHE A 41 -2.31 10.02 7.80
C PHE A 41 -2.89 10.03 6.38
N LEU A 42 -4.18 10.37 6.23
CA LEU A 42 -4.85 10.41 4.91
C LEU A 42 -4.23 11.45 3.98
N THR A 43 -3.76 12.58 4.52
CA THR A 43 -3.04 13.59 3.74
C THR A 43 -1.72 13.05 3.20
N LEU A 44 -0.97 12.31 4.02
CA LEU A 44 0.28 11.69 3.61
C LEU A 44 0.05 10.58 2.57
N MET A 45 -0.98 9.75 2.76
CA MET A 45 -1.36 8.73 1.78
C MET A 45 -1.77 9.31 0.44
N ALA A 46 -2.56 10.39 0.44
CA ALA A 46 -2.93 11.10 -0.79
C ALA A 46 -1.70 11.64 -1.53
N ARG A 47 -0.71 12.16 -0.78
CA ARG A 47 0.57 12.62 -1.37
C ARG A 47 1.38 11.47 -1.92
N ALA A 48 1.51 10.37 -1.17
CA ALA A 48 2.24 9.19 -1.61
C ALA A 48 1.65 8.60 -2.89
N ALA A 49 0.32 8.47 -2.95
CA ALA A 49 -0.39 8.04 -4.15
C ALA A 49 -0.11 8.96 -5.35
N ALA A 50 -0.22 10.28 -5.14
CA ALA A 50 0.06 11.26 -6.19
C ALA A 50 1.52 11.21 -6.69
N THR A 51 2.49 11.05 -5.78
CA THR A 51 3.92 10.95 -6.09
C THR A 51 4.23 9.80 -7.05
N ILE A 52 3.59 8.65 -6.87
CA ILE A 52 3.80 7.46 -7.70
C ILE A 52 2.82 7.37 -8.89
N GLY A 53 1.98 8.38 -9.10
CA GLY A 53 0.99 8.41 -10.18
C GLY A 53 -0.19 7.45 -9.99
N MET A 54 -0.47 7.05 -8.75
CA MET A 54 -1.60 6.18 -8.37
C MET A 54 -2.79 7.03 -7.92
N THR A 55 -4.01 6.61 -8.28
CA THR A 55 -5.23 7.14 -7.65
C THR A 55 -5.35 6.59 -6.23
N LEU A 56 -5.52 7.45 -5.23
CA LEU A 56 -5.74 6.99 -3.86
C LEU A 56 -7.04 6.15 -3.80
N PRO A 57 -6.99 4.90 -3.29
CA PRO A 57 -8.17 4.05 -3.17
C PRO A 57 -9.15 4.62 -2.14
N PRO A 58 -10.43 4.19 -2.17
CA PRO A 58 -11.44 4.64 -1.20
C PRO A 58 -11.10 4.33 0.27
N SER A 59 -10.29 3.30 0.53
CA SER A 59 -9.78 2.99 1.86
C SER A 59 -8.84 4.08 2.41
N GLY A 60 -8.18 4.82 1.52
CA GLY A 60 -7.19 5.83 1.89
C GLY A 60 -5.85 5.26 2.38
N ASP A 61 -5.64 3.94 2.30
CA ASP A 61 -4.42 3.26 2.76
C ASP A 61 -3.78 2.49 1.60
N ILE A 62 -2.62 2.97 1.15
CA ILE A 62 -1.81 2.28 0.15
C ILE A 62 -0.56 1.73 0.80
N ARG A 63 -0.14 0.51 0.40
CA ARG A 63 1.08 -0.11 0.93
C ARG A 63 1.87 -0.80 -0.16
N ARG A 64 3.19 -0.76 -0.01
CA ARG A 64 4.10 -1.65 -0.74
C ARG A 64 4.01 -3.05 -0.14
N CYS A 65 3.94 -4.07 -0.99
CA CYS A 65 3.92 -5.46 -0.57
C CYS A 65 5.13 -5.77 0.34
N ALA A 66 4.85 -6.29 1.54
CA ALA A 66 5.87 -6.55 2.55
C ALA A 66 6.45 -7.98 2.52
N CYS A 67 6.22 -8.76 1.45
CA CYS A 67 6.77 -10.11 1.33
C CYS A 67 8.31 -10.11 1.26
N SER A 68 8.93 -11.23 1.64
CA SER A 68 10.34 -11.54 1.38
C SER A 68 10.70 -11.75 -0.10
N CYS A 69 9.68 -11.84 -0.96
CA CYS A 69 9.78 -12.19 -2.38
C CYS A 69 10.18 -11.06 -3.34
N VAL A 70 10.67 -9.93 -2.82
CA VAL A 70 11.03 -8.71 -3.59
C VAL A 70 9.91 -8.11 -4.47
N CYS A 71 8.65 -8.36 -4.11
CA CYS A 71 7.51 -7.74 -4.78
C CYS A 71 7.48 -6.22 -4.52
N GLY A 72 7.51 -5.43 -5.59
CA GLY A 72 7.40 -3.97 -5.52
C GLY A 72 5.98 -3.44 -5.58
N LEU A 73 4.96 -4.29 -5.57
CA LEU A 73 3.58 -3.85 -5.83
C LEU A 73 3.08 -2.92 -4.73
N VAL A 74 2.68 -1.71 -5.11
CA VAL A 74 1.89 -0.79 -4.29
C VAL A 74 0.41 -1.01 -4.60
N PHE A 75 -0.38 -1.24 -3.55
CA PHE A 75 -1.78 -1.65 -3.66
C PHE A 75 -2.61 -1.09 -2.49
N ASP A 76 -3.94 -1.19 -2.60
CA ASP A 76 -4.87 -0.89 -1.52
C ASP A 76 -4.71 -1.89 -0.36
N ALA A 77 -4.29 -1.42 0.82
CA ALA A 77 -4.04 -2.27 1.97
C ALA A 77 -5.30 -2.97 2.50
N GLU A 78 -6.48 -2.40 2.25
CA GLU A 78 -7.77 -2.98 2.61
C GLU A 78 -8.39 -3.84 1.51
N HIS A 79 -7.62 -4.16 0.45
CA HIS A 79 -8.08 -5.09 -0.57
C HIS A 79 -8.52 -6.42 0.08
N PRO A 80 -9.69 -6.99 -0.27
CA PRO A 80 -10.27 -8.15 0.44
C PRO A 80 -9.36 -9.39 0.43
N ASP A 81 -8.55 -9.53 -0.61
CA ASP A 81 -7.60 -10.63 -0.77
C ASP A 81 -6.17 -10.29 -0.26
N ALA A 82 -5.95 -9.10 0.29
CA ALA A 82 -4.69 -8.77 0.93
C ALA A 82 -4.52 -9.57 2.23
N HIS A 83 -3.27 -9.78 2.63
CA HIS A 83 -2.96 -10.51 3.85
C HIS A 83 -2.10 -9.69 4.79
N VAL A 84 -2.61 -9.43 6.00
CA VAL A 84 -1.81 -8.82 7.06
C VAL A 84 -0.84 -9.86 7.61
N ILE A 85 0.45 -9.63 7.42
CA ILE A 85 1.54 -10.41 8.01
C ILE A 85 1.70 -10.04 9.48
N GLU A 86 1.69 -8.74 9.78
CA GLU A 86 1.90 -8.21 11.13
C GLU A 86 0.98 -7.02 11.38
N TRP A 87 0.24 -7.09 12.49
CA TRP A 87 -0.56 -5.98 12.98
C TRP A 87 0.28 -5.06 13.85
N THR A 88 0.18 -3.77 13.60
CA THR A 88 0.74 -2.73 14.46
C THR A 88 -0.41 -2.00 15.16
N GLY A 89 -0.13 -1.47 16.35
CA GLY A 89 -1.10 -0.67 17.11
C GLY A 89 -1.03 0.80 16.73
N GLY A 90 -2.18 1.46 16.60
CA GLY A 90 -2.26 2.91 16.34
C GLY A 90 -2.12 3.27 14.87
N TYR A 91 -1.28 4.25 14.57
CA TYR A 91 -1.06 4.81 13.23
C TYR A 91 0.10 4.17 12.46
N ASN A 92 0.84 3.27 13.12
CA ASN A 92 1.91 2.53 12.51
C ASN A 92 1.35 1.66 11.36
N LEU A 93 2.02 1.67 10.23
CA LEU A 93 1.80 0.82 9.07
C LEU A 93 2.27 -0.61 9.37
N GLY A 94 1.31 -1.49 9.67
CA GLY A 94 1.56 -2.93 9.70
C GLY A 94 2.08 -3.50 8.38
N ARG A 95 2.62 -4.72 8.42
CA ARG A 95 3.13 -5.39 7.22
C ARG A 95 1.99 -6.10 6.50
N VAL A 96 1.72 -5.71 5.25
CA VAL A 96 0.65 -6.30 4.42
C VAL A 96 1.23 -6.85 3.13
N GLN A 97 0.80 -8.05 2.79
CA GLN A 97 1.13 -8.76 1.56
C GLN A 97 0.02 -8.53 0.53
N CYS A 98 0.40 -8.22 -0.71
CA CYS A 98 -0.55 -8.02 -1.79
C CYS A 98 -1.30 -9.33 -2.15
N PRO A 99 -2.47 -9.25 -2.81
CA PRO A 99 -3.29 -10.42 -3.15
C PRO A 99 -2.52 -11.53 -3.88
N THR A 100 -1.73 -11.16 -4.89
CA THR A 100 -0.95 -12.13 -5.69
C THR A 100 0.07 -12.90 -4.83
N CYS A 101 0.79 -12.20 -3.96
CA CYS A 101 1.77 -12.82 -3.09
C CYS A 101 1.10 -13.63 -1.96
N ALA A 102 -0.02 -13.14 -1.44
CA ALA A 102 -0.81 -13.84 -0.42
C ALA A 102 -1.45 -15.14 -0.94
N ASP A 103 -1.74 -15.22 -2.24
CA ASP A 103 -2.19 -16.45 -2.92
C ASP A 103 -1.02 -17.42 -3.16
N HIS A 104 0.12 -16.92 -3.65
CA HIS A 104 1.24 -17.79 -4.05
C HIS A 104 2.11 -18.27 -2.87
N HIS A 105 2.43 -17.39 -1.92
CA HIS A 105 3.37 -17.70 -0.83
C HIS A 105 3.02 -16.87 0.42
N ARG A 106 1.85 -17.14 0.99
CA ARG A 106 1.38 -16.45 2.21
C ARG A 106 2.42 -16.51 3.33
N GLU A 107 2.86 -15.34 3.80
CA GLU A 107 3.79 -15.22 4.92
C GLU A 107 3.07 -15.05 6.25
N THR A 108 3.72 -15.48 7.34
CA THR A 108 3.28 -15.25 8.71
C THR A 108 4.42 -14.63 9.50
N ALA A 109 4.12 -13.74 10.45
CA ALA A 109 5.11 -13.14 11.36
C ALA A 109 5.82 -14.17 12.25
#